data_AF-A0A7X6VZ31-F1
#
_entry.id   AF-A0A7X6VZ31-F1
#
_cell.length_a   1.000
_cell.length_b   1.000
_cell.length_c   1.000
_cell.angle_alpha   90.00
_cell.angle_beta   90.00
_cell.angle_gamma   90.00
#
_symmetry.space_group_name_H-M   'P 1'
#
loop_
_entity.id
_entity.type
_entity.pdbx_description
1 polymer ?
#
loop_
_entity_poly.entity_id
_entity_poly.type
_entity_poly.pdbx_seq_one_letter_code
_entity_poly.pdbx_strand_id
1 'polypeptide(L)'
;MPNIKSVKKDVVRSRQRHLRNQSYKSRMKTMVKKARAAIMEHQVDESLIRATESTIDKLAQKGIIHRNAAARRKARLMKLVNKERQAQATQA
;
A
#
# COMPACT_ATOMS: atom_id res chain seq x y z
N MET A 1 -22.54 -26.11 -2.55
CA MET A 1 -22.29 -25.50 -3.88
C MET A 1 -23.41 -24.50 -4.17
N PRO A 2 -23.20 -23.45 -4.98
CA PRO A 2 -24.29 -22.56 -5.35
C PRO A 2 -25.32 -23.30 -6.18
N ASN A 3 -26.60 -23.25 -5.81
CA ASN A 3 -27.66 -23.96 -6.52
C ASN A 3 -28.15 -23.18 -7.76
N ILE A 4 -27.98 -21.86 -7.75
CA ILE A 4 -28.40 -20.96 -8.83
C ILE A 4 -27.24 -20.74 -9.82
N LYS A 5 -27.54 -20.82 -11.13
CA LYS A 5 -26.54 -20.67 -12.22
C LYS A 5 -25.78 -19.32 -12.16
N SER A 6 -26.48 -18.21 -11.88
CA SER A 6 -25.87 -16.88 -11.74
C SER A 6 -24.83 -16.85 -10.60
N VAL A 7 -25.17 -17.43 -9.45
CA VAL A 7 -24.30 -17.48 -8.28
C VAL A 7 -23.07 -18.35 -8.54
N LYS A 8 -23.19 -19.48 -9.25
CA LYS A 8 -22.01 -20.26 -9.69
C LYS A 8 -21.03 -19.40 -10.49
N LYS A 9 -21.53 -18.59 -11.43
CA LYS A 9 -20.71 -17.66 -12.23
C LYS A 9 -20.08 -16.56 -11.36
N ASP A 10 -20.81 -16.05 -10.37
CA ASP A 10 -20.30 -15.03 -9.45
C ASP A 10 -19.16 -15.54 -8.56
N VAL A 11 -19.24 -16.78 -8.08
CA VAL A 11 -18.17 -17.41 -7.30
C VAL A 11 -16.86 -17.48 -8.12
N VAL A 12 -16.94 -17.89 -9.39
CA VAL A 12 -15.76 -17.94 -10.28
C VAL A 12 -15.18 -16.54 -10.50
N ARG A 13 -16.03 -15.55 -10.82
CA ARG A 13 -15.61 -14.15 -11.00
C ARG A 13 -14.99 -13.56 -9.73
N SER A 14 -15.58 -13.85 -8.58
CA SER A 14 -15.10 -13.40 -7.27
C SER A 14 -13.71 -13.97 -6.97
N ARG A 15 -13.50 -15.28 -7.20
CA ARG A 15 -12.19 -15.92 -7.02
C ARG A 15 -11.11 -15.27 -7.88
N GLN A 16 -11.40 -15.02 -9.16
CA GLN A 16 -10.45 -14.36 -10.06
C GLN A 16 -10.11 -12.93 -9.61
N ARG A 17 -11.10 -12.15 -9.18
CA ARG A 17 -10.89 -10.80 -8.62
C ARG A 17 -10.07 -10.86 -7.34
N HIS A 18 -10.35 -11.84 -6.47
CA HIS A 18 -9.65 -12.03 -5.20
C HIS A 18 -8.15 -12.26 -5.43
N LEU A 19 -7.78 -13.21 -6.31
CA LEU A 19 -6.38 -13.52 -6.62
C LEU A 19 -5.61 -12.30 -7.17
N ARG A 20 -6.21 -11.56 -8.11
CA ARG A 20 -5.61 -10.31 -8.62
C ARG A 20 -5.40 -9.29 -7.50
N ASN A 21 -6.43 -9.04 -6.71
CA ASN A 21 -6.38 -8.07 -5.61
C ASN A 21 -5.38 -8.49 -4.53
N GLN A 22 -5.23 -9.78 -4.28
CA GLN A 22 -4.25 -10.32 -3.34
C GLN A 22 -2.83 -9.98 -3.79
N SER A 23 -2.48 -10.25 -5.06
CA SER A 23 -1.17 -9.90 -5.63
C SER A 23 -0.85 -8.41 -5.49
N TYR A 24 -1.77 -7.53 -5.90
CA TYR A 24 -1.58 -6.08 -5.76
C TYR A 24 -1.42 -5.64 -4.30
N LYS A 25 -2.26 -6.15 -3.40
CA LYS A 25 -2.17 -5.83 -1.95
C LYS A 25 -0.85 -6.31 -1.35
N SER A 26 -0.37 -7.50 -1.72
CA SER A 26 0.91 -8.03 -1.27
C SER A 26 2.06 -7.16 -1.75
N ARG A 27 2.09 -6.78 -3.03
CA ARG A 27 3.10 -5.85 -3.58
C ARG A 27 3.14 -4.53 -2.81
N MET A 28 1.98 -3.91 -2.59
CA MET A 28 1.87 -2.68 -1.80
C MET A 28 2.40 -2.86 -0.38
N LYS A 29 2.01 -3.95 0.32
CA LYS A 29 2.51 -4.24 1.68
C LYS A 29 4.03 -4.38 1.70
N THR A 30 4.61 -5.07 0.72
CA THR A 30 6.06 -5.27 0.60
C THR A 30 6.78 -3.93 0.40
N MET A 31 6.31 -3.07 -0.50
CA MET A 31 6.91 -1.75 -0.72
C MET A 31 6.83 -0.88 0.54
N VAL A 32 5.68 -0.86 1.21
CA VAL A 32 5.53 -0.14 2.49
C VAL A 32 6.47 -0.69 3.57
N LYS A 33 6.66 -2.01 3.65
CA LYS A 33 7.62 -2.61 4.59
C LYS A 33 9.05 -2.18 4.28
N LYS A 34 9.45 -2.22 3.00
CA LYS A 34 10.78 -1.78 2.55
C LYS A 34 11.03 -0.31 2.86
N ALA A 35 10.08 0.57 2.53
CA ALA A 35 10.18 2.00 2.83
C ALA A 35 10.32 2.26 4.34
N ARG A 36 9.57 1.53 5.18
CA ARG A 36 9.68 1.68 6.64
C ARG A 36 11.01 1.17 7.19
N ALA A 37 11.57 0.09 6.64
CA ALA A 37 12.89 -0.40 7.02
C ALA A 37 13.97 0.63 6.67
N ALA A 38 13.97 1.15 5.43
CA ALA A 38 14.93 2.16 4.99
C ALA A 38 14.90 3.43 5.86
N ILE A 39 13.70 3.88 6.26
CA ILE A 39 13.53 5.03 7.16
C ILE A 39 14.14 4.75 8.55
N MET A 40 14.01 3.53 9.09
CA MET A 40 14.60 3.16 10.39
C MET A 40 16.13 3.04 10.33
N GLU A 41 16.69 2.68 9.16
CA GLU A 41 18.14 2.61 8.93
C GLU A 41 18.74 4.00 8.61
N HIS A 42 17.97 5.09 8.81
CA HIS A 42 18.32 6.48 8.51
C HIS A 42 18.70 6.76 7.04
N GLN A 43 18.51 5.79 6.14
CA GLN A 43 18.68 5.96 4.70
C GLN A 43 17.35 6.38 4.07
N VAL A 44 17.03 7.67 4.19
CA VAL A 44 15.82 8.24 3.60
C VAL A 44 15.97 8.33 2.08
N ASP A 45 15.66 7.24 1.39
CA ASP A 45 15.58 7.22 -0.06
C ASP A 45 14.23 7.81 -0.53
N GLU A 46 14.26 9.07 -0.96
CA GLU A 46 13.08 9.77 -1.46
C GLU A 46 12.44 9.08 -2.67
N SER A 47 13.25 8.39 -3.50
CA SER A 47 12.76 7.71 -4.70
C SER A 47 11.87 6.52 -4.32
N LEU A 48 12.27 5.76 -3.29
CA LEU A 48 11.52 4.63 -2.76
C LEU A 48 10.21 5.08 -2.10
N ILE A 49 10.23 6.21 -1.39
CA ILE A 49 9.04 6.80 -0.77
C ILE A 49 8.05 7.22 -1.86
N ARG A 50 8.49 7.99 -2.87
CA ARG A 50 7.62 8.43 -3.99
C ARG A 50 7.06 7.25 -4.78
N ALA A 51 7.86 6.22 -5.04
CA ALA A 51 7.41 5.00 -5.72
C ALA A 51 6.34 4.25 -4.89
N THR A 52 6.49 4.22 -3.57
CA THR A 52 5.53 3.61 -2.65
C THR A 52 4.21 4.39 -2.64
N GLU A 53 4.27 5.73 -2.60
CA GLU A 53 3.07 6.57 -2.67
C GLU A 53 2.31 6.42 -3.99
N SER A 54 3.03 6.47 -5.12
CA SER A 54 2.45 6.24 -6.44
C SER A 54 1.75 4.88 -6.52
N THR A 55 2.34 3.85 -5.91
CA THR A 55 1.73 2.51 -5.85
C THR A 55 0.45 2.51 -5.03
N ILE A 56 0.44 3.15 -3.85
CA ILE A 56 -0.75 3.27 -3.01
C ILE A 56 -1.89 3.97 -3.75
N ASP A 57 -1.59 5.07 -4.43
CA ASP A 57 -2.60 5.86 -5.15
C ASP A 57 -3.14 5.11 -6.37
N LYS A 58 -2.29 4.40 -7.13
CA LYS A 58 -2.72 3.51 -8.21
C LYS A 58 -3.67 2.41 -7.72
N LEU A 59 -3.42 1.85 -6.54
CA LEU A 59 -4.31 0.84 -5.96
C LEU A 59 -5.66 1.44 -5.51
N ALA A 60 -5.67 2.69 -5.08
CA ALA A 60 -6.90 3.42 -4.74
C ALA A 60 -7.72 3.71 -5.99
N GLN A 61 -7.08 4.20 -7.06
CA GLN A 61 -7.72 4.46 -8.35
C GLN A 61 -8.32 3.19 -8.97
N LYS A 62 -7.64 2.04 -8.82
CA LYS A 62 -8.15 0.73 -9.25
C LYS A 62 -9.29 0.17 -8.36
N GLY A 63 -9.65 0.86 -7.27
CA GLY A 63 -10.69 0.41 -6.33
C GLY A 63 -10.30 -0.81 -5.47
N ILE A 64 -9.02 -1.19 -5.44
CA ILE A 64 -8.52 -2.33 -4.65
C ILE A 64 -8.45 -1.98 -3.16
N ILE A 65 -8.18 -0.71 -2.86
CA ILE A 65 -8.22 -0.12 -1.53
C ILE A 65 -9.09 1.13 -1.54
N HIS A 66 -9.77 1.40 -0.44
CA HIS A 66 -10.58 2.62 -0.31
C HIS A 66 -9.68 3.87 -0.24
N ARG A 67 -10.15 5.02 -0.76
CA ARG A 67 -9.43 6.31 -0.72
C ARG A 67 -8.93 6.69 0.68
N ASN A 68 -9.75 6.46 1.72
CA ASN A 68 -9.35 6.75 3.10
C ASN A 68 -8.27 5.77 3.60
N ALA A 69 -8.27 4.53 3.11
CA ALA A 69 -7.22 3.57 3.47
C ALA A 69 -5.88 3.93 2.80
N ALA A 70 -5.92 4.46 1.58
CA ALA A 70 -4.75 5.02 0.90
C ALA A 70 -4.22 6.24 1.64
N ALA A 71 -5.08 7.23 1.93
CA ALA A 71 -4.72 8.44 2.67
C ALA A 71 -4.11 8.13 4.04
N ARG A 72 -4.70 7.22 4.83
CA ARG A 72 -4.14 6.79 6.12
C ARG A 72 -2.76 6.17 6.01
N ARG A 73 -2.50 5.40 4.94
CA ARG A 73 -1.19 4.76 4.73
C ARG A 73 -0.13 5.79 4.35
N LYS A 74 -0.45 6.72 3.44
CA LYS A 74 0.45 7.83 3.08
C LYS A 74 0.77 8.72 4.28
N ALA A 75 -0.25 9.15 5.02
CA ALA A 75 -0.08 9.98 6.20
C ALA A 75 0.83 9.34 7.26
N ARG A 76 0.69 8.03 7.50
CA ARG A 76 1.56 7.30 8.44
C ARG A 76 3.00 7.19 7.95
N LEU A 77 3.21 6.99 6.66
CA LEU A 77 4.56 6.93 6.07
C LEU A 77 5.25 8.30 6.18
N MET A 78 4.56 9.35 5.75
CA MET A 78 5.07 10.72 5.79
C MET A 78 5.33 11.22 7.21
N LYS A 79 4.48 10.86 8.18
CA LYS A 79 4.72 11.19 9.60
C LYS A 79 6.03 10.57 10.12
N LEU A 80 6.38 9.37 9.67
CA LEU A 80 7.63 8.72 10.05
C LEU A 80 8.83 9.45 9.42
N VAL A 81 8.77 9.76 8.12
CA VAL A 81 9.81 10.52 7.42
C VAL A 81 10.06 11.88 8.08
N ASN A 82 8.99 12.63 8.38
CA ASN A 82 9.12 13.93 9.02
C ASN A 82 9.72 13.84 10.42
N LYS A 83 9.36 12.79 11.19
CA LYS A 83 9.95 12.57 12.52
C LYS A 83 11.45 12.32 12.42
N GLU A 84 11.91 11.48 11.50
CA GLU A 84 13.35 11.23 11.30
C GLU A 84 14.09 12.48 10.82
N ARG A 85 13.51 13.24 9.88
CA ARG A 85 14.09 14.53 9.44
C ARG A 85 14.24 15.51 10.58
N GLN A 86 13.25 15.60 11.47
CA GLN A 86 13.33 16.44 12.66
C GLN A 86 14.40 15.95 13.64
N ALA A 87 14.51 14.63 13.85
CA ALA A 87 15.55 14.06 14.70
C ALA A 87 16.97 14.37 14.17
N GLN A 88 17.17 14.29 12.85
CA GLN A 88 18.43 14.67 12.19
C GLN A 88 18.71 16.18 12.34
N ALA A 89 17.69 17.03 12.21
CA ALA A 89 17.85 18.48 12.34
C ALA A 89 18.18 18.93 13.77
N THR A 90 17.71 18.22 14.80
CA THR A 90 18.01 18.54 16.22
C THR A 90 19.39 18.04 16.67
N GLN A 91 20.01 17.13 15.91
CA GLN A 91 21.35 16.59 16.21
C GLN A 91 22.50 17.44 15.62
N ALA A 92 22.18 18.39 14.74
CA ALA A 92 23.11 19.38 14.20
C ALA A 92 23.07 20.67 15.03
#